data_AF-A0A087SI37-F1
#
_entry.id   AF-A0A087SI37-F1
#
_cell.length_a   1.000
_cell.length_b   1.000
_cell.length_c   1.000
_cell.angle_alpha   90.00
_cell.angle_beta   90.00
_cell.angle_gamma   90.00
#
_symmetry.space_group_name_H-M   'P 1'
#
loop_
_entity.id
_entity.type
_entity.pdbx_description
1 polymer ?
#
loop_
_entity_poly.entity_id
_entity_poly.type
_entity_poly.pdbx_seq_one_letter_code
_entity_poly.pdbx_strand_id
1 'polypeptide(L)'
;MAAFVQSGQRIPRRGEVGLTSSEIDNFESAGYVMSGNRHARMNAVRIRKENQVYTAEEKAALAMFNYEENKRKEAKILDDMKRLVHKTLGPDAGLDPVEEEG
;
A
#
# COMPACT_ATOMS: atom_id res chain seq x y z
N MET A 1 4.93 -7.72 7.94
CA MET A 1 5.66 -6.48 7.62
C MET A 1 4.73 -5.27 7.62
N ALA A 2 3.65 -5.29 6.83
CA ALA A 2 2.72 -4.17 6.65
C ALA A 2 2.17 -3.52 7.95
N ALA A 3 1.94 -4.29 9.02
CA ALA A 3 1.41 -3.76 10.28
C ALA A 3 2.39 -2.85 11.05
N PHE A 4 3.70 -3.09 10.94
CA PHE A 4 4.72 -2.25 11.62
C PHE A 4 4.96 -0.94 10.88
N VAL A 5 4.76 -0.93 9.56
CA VAL A 5 4.97 0.24 8.71
C VAL A 5 3.83 1.26 8.87
N GLN A 6 2.58 0.80 8.96
CA GLN A 6 1.42 1.68 9.21
C GLN A 6 1.42 2.34 10.59
N SER A 7 2.08 1.73 11.58
CA SER A 7 2.18 2.24 12.95
C SER A 7 3.35 3.19 13.16
N GLY A 8 4.14 3.50 12.12
CA GLY A 8 5.35 4.31 12.22
C GLY A 8 6.45 3.65 13.07
N GLN A 9 6.30 2.35 13.35
CA GLN A 9 7.24 1.62 14.20
C GLN A 9 8.46 1.19 13.39
N ARG A 10 9.61 1.27 14.04
CA ARG A 10 10.89 0.81 13.50
C ARG A 10 10.79 -0.66 13.10
N ILE A 11 11.21 -0.98 11.87
CA ILE A 11 11.23 -2.37 11.38
C ILE A 11 12.26 -3.18 12.20
N PRO A 12 11.90 -4.34 12.78
CA PRO A 12 12.82 -5.15 13.58
C PRO A 12 14.01 -5.67 12.76
N ARG A 13 15.22 -5.61 13.31
CA ARG A 13 16.42 -6.22 12.70
C ARG A 13 16.42 -7.74 12.95
N ARG A 14 17.21 -8.51 12.19
CA ARG A 14 17.27 -9.99 12.31
C ARG A 14 17.51 -10.50 13.75
N GLY A 15 18.33 -9.80 14.53
CA GLY A 15 18.60 -10.14 15.94
C GLY A 15 17.55 -9.62 16.94
N GLU A 16 16.53 -8.95 16.44
CA GLU A 16 15.46 -8.29 17.20
C GLU A 16 14.10 -8.90 16.86
N VAL A 17 14.08 -9.96 16.03
CA VAL A 17 12.87 -10.72 15.69
C VAL A 17 12.38 -11.39 16.97
N GLY A 18 11.22 -10.96 17.45
CA GLY A 18 10.63 -11.42 18.72
C GLY A 18 10.64 -10.37 19.83
N LEU A 19 11.29 -9.22 19.63
CA LEU A 19 11.20 -8.05 20.50
C LEU A 19 10.22 -7.03 19.92
N THR A 20 9.46 -6.39 20.79
CA THR A 20 8.61 -5.24 20.45
C THR A 20 9.46 -3.98 20.23
N SER A 21 8.96 -3.01 19.47
CA SER A 21 9.67 -1.75 19.22
C SER A 21 10.03 -1.03 20.53
N SER A 22 9.10 -1.00 21.50
CA SER A 22 9.29 -0.44 22.82
C SER A 22 10.40 -1.12 23.63
N GLU A 23 10.55 -2.45 23.51
CA GLU A 23 11.63 -3.16 24.20
C GLU A 23 12.99 -2.79 23.62
N ILE A 24 13.07 -2.66 22.29
CA ILE A 24 14.30 -2.26 21.60
C ILE A 24 14.72 -0.85 22.01
N ASP A 25 13.79 0.10 22.05
CA ASP A 25 14.05 1.49 22.46
C ASP A 25 14.51 1.57 23.92
N ASN A 26 13.91 0.76 24.80
CA ASN A 26 14.32 0.64 26.21
C ASN A 26 15.74 0.09 26.34
N PHE A 27 16.10 -0.95 25.55
CA PHE A 27 17.46 -1.51 25.57
C PHE A 27 18.49 -0.51 25.04
N GLU A 28 18.20 0.20 23.95
CA GLU A 28 19.10 1.23 23.42
C GLU A 28 19.27 2.40 24.42
N SER A 29 18.18 2.82 25.09
CA SER A 29 18.20 3.87 26.14
C SER A 29 18.98 3.46 27.38
N ALA A 30 18.92 2.18 27.76
CA ALA A 30 19.71 1.61 28.85
C ALA A 30 21.21 1.42 28.48
N GLY A 31 21.61 1.74 27.24
CA GLY A 31 22.99 1.67 26.77
C GLY A 31 23.39 0.33 26.17
N TYR A 32 22.44 -0.60 25.97
CA TYR A 32 22.71 -1.84 25.24
C TYR A 32 22.87 -1.55 23.75
N VAL A 33 23.93 -2.08 23.17
CA VAL A 33 24.18 -1.92 21.74
C VAL A 33 23.60 -3.10 20.99
N MET A 34 22.51 -2.85 20.27
CA MET A 34 21.87 -3.85 19.43
C MET A 34 22.80 -4.33 18.31
N SER A 35 22.69 -5.61 17.94
CA SER A 35 23.54 -6.25 16.95
C SER A 35 23.53 -5.47 15.62
N GLY A 36 24.72 -5.14 15.11
CA GLY A 36 24.90 -4.37 13.87
C GLY A 36 24.98 -2.84 14.01
N ASN A 37 24.69 -2.27 15.19
CA ASN A 37 24.60 -0.81 15.36
C ASN A 37 25.96 -0.09 15.52
N ARG A 38 27.06 -0.82 15.73
CA ARG A 38 28.42 -0.22 15.88
C ARG A 38 29.09 0.16 14.55
N HIS A 39 28.58 -0.32 13.41
CA HIS A 39 29.23 -0.14 12.11
C HIS A 39 28.46 0.90 11.28
N ALA A 40 29.01 2.11 11.15
CA ALA A 40 28.39 3.21 10.40
C ALA A 40 27.99 2.83 8.96
N ARG A 41 28.85 2.07 8.25
CA ARG A 41 28.53 1.57 6.89
C ARG A 41 27.35 0.60 6.88
N MET A 42 27.25 -0.30 7.86
CA MET A 42 26.13 -1.24 7.95
C MET A 42 24.83 -0.51 8.29
N ASN A 43 24.89 0.47 9.19
CA ASN A 43 23.74 1.32 9.51
C ASN A 43 23.23 2.09 8.28
N ALA A 44 24.12 2.62 7.45
CA ALA A 44 23.71 3.28 6.21
C ALA A 44 23.05 2.32 5.21
N VAL A 45 23.57 1.09 5.09
CA VAL A 45 22.95 0.05 4.24
C VAL A 45 21.59 -0.38 4.79
N ARG A 46 21.46 -0.50 6.11
CA ARG A 46 20.21 -0.80 6.81
C ARG A 46 19.15 0.26 6.51
N ILE A 47 19.45 1.53 6.75
CA ILE A 47 18.53 2.65 6.47
C ILE A 47 18.10 2.63 5.00
N ARG A 48 19.03 2.37 4.07
CA ARG A 48 18.72 2.27 2.65
C ARG A 48 17.74 1.13 2.35
N LYS A 49 17.90 -0.02 3.01
CA LYS A 49 17.02 -1.18 2.83
C LYS A 49 15.65 -0.96 3.46
N GLU A 50 15.57 -0.31 4.61
CA GLU A 50 14.30 0.12 5.21
C GLU A 50 13.57 1.10 4.29
N ASN A 51 14.26 2.12 3.76
CA ASN A 51 13.70 3.08 2.80
C ASN A 51 13.18 2.40 1.52
N GLN A 52 13.82 1.31 1.05
CA GLN A 52 13.31 0.54 -0.10
C GLN A 52 11.94 -0.09 0.18
N VAL A 53 11.68 -0.52 1.41
CA VAL A 53 10.38 -1.08 1.81
C VAL A 53 9.32 0.03 1.86
N TYR A 54 9.65 1.17 2.48
CA TYR A 54 8.75 2.33 2.51
C TYR A 54 8.35 2.78 1.10
N THR A 55 9.31 2.96 0.18
CA THR A 55 9.02 3.37 -1.20
C THR A 55 8.17 2.34 -1.96
N ALA A 56 8.35 1.04 -1.69
CA ALA A 56 7.56 -0.01 -2.34
C ALA A 56 6.10 -0.03 -1.85
N GLU A 57 5.87 0.12 -0.54
CA GLU A 57 4.53 0.16 0.03
C GLU A 57 3.80 1.47 -0.32
N GLU A 58 4.47 2.62 -0.28
CA GLU A 58 3.92 3.90 -0.76
C GLU A 58 3.51 3.84 -2.22
N LYS A 59 4.34 3.23 -3.06
CA LYS A 59 4.04 3.03 -4.48
C LYS A 59 2.88 2.06 -4.70
N ALA A 60 2.73 1.04 -3.87
CA ALA A 60 1.59 0.13 -3.90
C ALA A 60 0.29 0.83 -3.47
N ALA A 61 0.34 1.65 -2.42
CA ALA A 61 -0.80 2.46 -1.98
C ALA A 61 -1.23 3.47 -3.05
N LEU A 62 -0.27 4.17 -3.68
CA LEU A 62 -0.53 5.07 -4.80
C LEU A 62 -1.11 4.35 -6.02
N ALA A 63 -0.62 3.15 -6.34
CA ALA A 63 -1.15 2.36 -7.44
C ALA A 63 -2.59 1.92 -7.18
N MET A 64 -2.92 1.52 -5.94
CA MET A 64 -4.28 1.16 -5.54
C MET A 64 -5.24 2.36 -5.65
N PHE A 65 -4.80 3.53 -5.19
CA PHE A 65 -5.58 4.77 -5.32
C PHE A 65 -5.85 5.14 -6.79
N ASN A 66 -4.81 5.09 -7.63
CA ASN A 66 -4.95 5.38 -9.07
C ASN A 66 -5.87 4.37 -9.78
N TYR A 67 -5.82 3.09 -9.37
CA TYR A 67 -6.70 2.06 -9.90
C TYR A 67 -8.17 2.34 -9.54
N GLU A 68 -8.46 2.70 -8.29
CA GLU A 68 -9.81 3.07 -7.86
C GLU A 68 -10.34 4.32 -8.57
N GLU A 69 -9.50 5.34 -8.73
CA GLU A 69 -9.85 6.55 -9.50
C GLU A 69 -10.18 6.22 -10.96
N ASN A 70 -9.34 5.41 -11.62
CA ASN A 70 -9.56 5.01 -13.00
C ASN A 70 -10.83 4.17 -13.14
N LYS A 71 -11.06 3.22 -12.24
CA LYS A 71 -12.30 2.41 -12.23
C LYS A 71 -13.55 3.28 -12.10
N ARG A 72 -13.52 4.32 -11.24
CA ARG A 72 -14.63 5.29 -11.15
C ARG A 72 -14.81 6.11 -12.43
N LYS A 73 -13.73 6.57 -13.04
CA LYS A 73 -13.77 7.32 -14.32
C LYS A 73 -14.33 6.45 -15.44
N GLU A 74 -13.87 5.21 -15.57
CA GLU A 74 -14.34 4.23 -16.55
C GLU A 74 -15.82 3.90 -16.36
N ALA A 75 -16.26 3.66 -15.12
CA ALA A 75 -17.68 3.41 -14.84
C ALA A 75 -18.59 4.58 -15.27
N LYS A 76 -18.15 5.82 -15.03
CA LYS A 76 -18.89 7.01 -15.47
C LYS A 76 -18.92 7.12 -16.99
N ILE A 77 -17.79 6.89 -17.66
CA ILE A 77 -17.71 6.91 -19.13
C ILE A 77 -18.62 5.84 -19.74
N LEU A 78 -18.68 4.65 -19.15
CA LEU A 78 -19.59 3.58 -19.59
C LEU A 78 -21.06 3.98 -19.42
N ASP A 79 -21.44 4.59 -18.31
CA ASP A 79 -22.82 5.09 -18.10
C ASP A 79 -23.17 6.19 -19.12
N ASP A 80 -22.28 7.17 -19.30
CA ASP A 80 -22.49 8.27 -20.26
C ASP A 80 -22.58 7.74 -21.70
N MET A 81 -21.77 6.73 -22.06
CA MET A 81 -21.82 6.09 -23.38
C MET A 81 -23.10 5.28 -23.58
N LYS A 82 -23.54 4.51 -22.57
CA LYS A 82 -24.83 3.80 -22.61
C LYS A 82 -26.00 4.77 -22.81
N ARG A 83 -26.00 5.91 -22.11
CA ARG A 83 -27.02 6.96 -22.27
C ARG A 83 -27.00 7.57 -23.66
N LEU A 84 -25.82 7.85 -24.22
CA LEU A 84 -25.66 8.36 -25.58
C LEU A 84 -26.21 7.37 -26.62
N VAL A 85 -25.84 6.10 -26.53
CA VAL A 85 -26.32 5.01 -27.40
C VAL A 85 -27.84 4.86 -27.31
N HIS A 86 -28.41 4.84 -26.11
CA HIS A 86 -29.86 4.76 -25.92
C HIS A 86 -30.59 5.98 -26.51
N LYS A 87 -29.98 7.18 -26.41
CA LYS A 87 -30.54 8.41 -26.97
C LYS A 87 -30.47 8.45 -28.50
N THR A 88 -29.46 7.85 -29.12
CA THR A 88 -29.27 7.87 -30.58
C THR A 88 -29.95 6.71 -31.30
N LEU A 89 -30.05 5.52 -30.70
CA LEU A 89 -30.58 4.32 -31.36
C LEU A 89 -32.01 3.94 -30.95
N GLY A 90 -32.58 4.55 -29.89
CA GLY A 90 -33.90 4.17 -29.39
C GLY A 90 -33.94 2.75 -28.78
N PRO A 91 -35.05 2.35 -28.14
CA PRO A 91 -35.14 1.15 -27.28
C PRO A 91 -35.10 -0.20 -28.01
N ASP A 92 -34.57 -0.26 -29.24
CA ASP A 92 -34.46 -1.49 -30.06
C ASP A 92 -33.01 -2.01 -30.19
N ALA A 93 -32.02 -1.37 -29.55
CA ALA A 93 -30.68 -1.94 -29.42
C ALA A 93 -30.67 -2.95 -28.26
N GLY A 94 -31.13 -4.17 -28.51
CA GLY A 94 -31.29 -5.28 -27.56
C GLY A 94 -30.08 -5.55 -26.63
N LEU A 95 -29.99 -4.75 -25.58
CA LEU A 95 -29.09 -4.89 -24.44
C LEU A 95 -29.98 -4.83 -23.21
N ASP A 96 -30.71 -5.92 -22.99
CA ASP A 96 -31.42 -6.11 -21.73
C ASP A 96 -30.41 -6.07 -20.58
N PRO A 97 -30.75 -5.45 -19.44
CA PRO A 97 -29.92 -5.51 -18.26
C PRO A 97 -29.84 -6.97 -17.81
N VAL A 98 -28.64 -7.55 -17.81
CA VAL A 98 -28.41 -8.79 -17.06
C VAL A 98 -28.57 -8.42 -15.59
N GLU A 99 -29.71 -8.79 -15.00
CA GLU A 99 -29.92 -8.76 -13.57
C GLU A 99 -28.83 -9.63 -12.93
N GLU A 100 -27.89 -9.00 -12.21
CA GLU A 100 -27.03 -9.73 -11.29
C GLU A 100 -27.90 -10.15 -10.09
N GLU A 101 -28.41 -11.38 -10.14
CA GLU A 101 -28.90 -12.08 -8.95
C GLU A 101 -27.72 -12.52 -8.08
N GLY A 102 -27.82 -12.21 -6.78
CA GLY A 102 -27.36 -13.06 -5.67
C GLY A 102 -25.87 -13.06 -5.33
#